data_AF-A0A2A4B5I2-F1
#
_entry.id   AF-A0A2A4B5I2-F1
#
_cell.length_a   1.000
_cell.length_b   1.000
_cell.length_c   1.000
_cell.angle_alpha   90.00
_cell.angle_beta   90.00
_cell.angle_gamma   90.00
#
_symmetry.space_group_name_H-M   'P 1'
#
loop_
_entity.id
_entity.type
_entity.pdbx_description
1 polymer ?
#
loop_
_entity_poly.entity_id
_entity_poly.type
_entity_poly.pdbx_seq_one_letter_code
_entity_poly.pdbx_strand_id
1 'polypeptide(L)'
;MESIIWLSGAWLVSRWRPRDDWAWAAATMLACVAGTTLPDLDFTMMLAHRSALTHSVLPVLLLAARRGGRAIAPGLAIGLGVHLAADCFPNAMRGYAMVKLPLAGSIGRDASYLWLTVNAFAAMAIGIFWQPRPVTVSWRFAALIGCAGIGAAYLFVTDGGWPALSLFGLAGWLAVRRRRAARTA
;
A
#
# COMPACT_ATOMS: atom_id res chain seq x y z
N MET A 1 5.59 14.98 4.73
CA MET A 1 5.56 15.88 3.54
C MET A 1 5.78 15.11 2.24
N GLU A 2 6.65 14.11 2.23
CA GLU A 2 6.97 13.34 1.02
C GLU A 2 5.73 12.67 0.36
N SER A 3 4.88 12.00 1.13
CA SER A 3 3.65 11.37 0.64
C SER A 3 2.71 12.36 -0.07
N ILE A 4 2.62 13.61 0.39
CA ILE A 4 1.79 14.66 -0.22
C ILE A 4 2.34 15.06 -1.60
N ILE A 5 3.66 15.16 -1.73
CA ILE A 5 4.33 15.50 -3.00
C ILE A 5 4.04 14.42 -4.04
N TRP A 6 4.28 13.15 -3.69
CA TRP A 6 4.06 12.02 -4.59
C TRP A 6 2.58 11.85 -4.94
N LEU A 7 1.67 12.03 -3.98
CA LEU A 7 0.24 11.94 -4.22
C LEU A 7 -0.26 13.07 -5.12
N SER A 8 0.29 14.27 -4.97
CA SER A 8 0.00 15.42 -5.83
C SER A 8 0.50 15.16 -7.26
N GLY A 9 1.72 14.63 -7.40
CA GLY A 9 2.26 14.22 -8.71
C GLY A 9 1.40 13.14 -9.38
N ALA A 10 1.00 12.11 -8.63
CA ALA A 10 0.08 11.06 -9.11
C ALA A 10 -1.23 11.67 -9.60
N TRP A 11 -1.81 12.59 -8.82
CA TRP A 11 -3.03 13.28 -9.20
C TRP A 11 -2.87 14.08 -10.49
N LEU A 12 -1.81 14.89 -10.60
CA LEU A 12 -1.54 15.71 -11.79
C LEU A 12 -1.36 14.83 -13.04
N VAL A 13 -0.55 13.78 -12.97
CA VAL A 13 -0.35 12.84 -14.09
C VAL A 13 -1.67 12.19 -14.50
N SER A 14 -2.47 11.74 -13.54
CA SER A 14 -3.78 11.11 -13.82
C SER A 14 -4.77 12.05 -14.50
N ARG A 15 -4.61 13.37 -14.33
CA ARG A 15 -5.48 14.40 -14.91
C ARG A 15 -4.97 14.96 -16.23
N TRP A 16 -3.66 14.99 -16.43
CA TRP A 16 -3.07 15.53 -17.65
C TRP A 16 -3.37 14.67 -18.87
N ARG A 17 -3.25 13.34 -18.73
CA ARG A 17 -3.47 12.36 -19.80
C ARG A 17 -4.38 11.22 -19.34
N PRO A 18 -5.66 11.49 -19.01
CA PRO A 18 -6.52 10.54 -18.32
C PRO A 18 -6.90 9.30 -19.14
N ARG A 19 -6.72 9.35 -20.47
CA ARG A 19 -7.00 8.23 -21.39
C ARG A 19 -5.76 7.39 -21.71
N ASP A 20 -4.57 7.87 -21.39
CA ASP A 20 -3.34 7.20 -21.78
C ASP A 20 -2.95 6.15 -20.72
N ASP A 21 -2.73 4.92 -21.15
CA ASP A 21 -2.42 3.80 -20.25
C ASP A 21 -1.08 3.96 -19.53
N TRP A 22 -0.07 4.50 -20.20
CA TRP A 22 1.22 4.79 -19.58
C TRP A 22 1.09 5.84 -18.47
N ALA A 23 0.24 6.86 -18.66
CA ALA A 23 0.03 7.91 -17.67
C ALA A 23 -0.68 7.35 -16.43
N TRP A 24 -1.63 6.43 -16.61
CA TRP A 24 -2.22 5.72 -15.48
C TRP A 24 -1.21 4.83 -14.76
N ALA A 25 -0.34 4.13 -15.48
CA ALA A 25 0.71 3.32 -14.87
C ALA A 25 1.67 4.18 -14.04
N ALA A 26 2.13 5.31 -14.61
CA ALA A 26 2.96 6.28 -13.92
C ALA A 26 2.27 6.87 -12.68
N ALA A 27 1.02 7.31 -12.80
CA ALA A 27 0.24 7.82 -11.67
C ALA A 27 0.04 6.77 -10.57
N THR A 28 -0.16 5.50 -10.95
CA THR A 28 -0.26 4.38 -10.02
C THR A 28 1.06 4.17 -9.27
N MET A 29 2.20 4.21 -9.96
CA MET A 29 3.51 4.07 -9.32
C MET A 29 3.81 5.25 -8.37
N LEU A 30 3.51 6.48 -8.78
CA LEU A 30 3.67 7.66 -7.91
C LEU A 30 2.79 7.57 -6.66
N ALA A 31 1.53 7.13 -6.83
CA ALA A 31 0.64 6.90 -5.69
C ALA A 31 1.13 5.75 -4.80
N CYS A 32 1.79 4.74 -5.37
CA CYS A 32 2.43 3.68 -4.59
C CYS A 32 3.56 4.22 -3.71
N VAL A 33 4.42 5.09 -4.23
CA VAL A 33 5.44 5.77 -3.41
C VAL A 33 4.79 6.63 -2.32
N ALA A 34 3.70 7.32 -2.64
CA ALA A 34 2.95 8.06 -1.63
C ALA A 34 2.44 7.13 -0.51
N GLY A 35 1.95 5.94 -0.88
CA GLY A 35 1.38 4.96 0.05
C GLY A 35 2.39 4.39 1.03
N THR A 36 3.67 4.25 0.65
CA THR A 36 4.71 3.72 1.55
C THR A 36 5.09 4.69 2.68
N THR A 37 4.66 5.95 2.61
CA THR A 37 4.94 6.99 3.62
C THR A 37 3.69 7.74 4.08
N LEU A 38 2.51 7.38 3.57
CA LEU A 38 1.24 8.01 3.95
C LEU A 38 0.88 7.76 5.43
N PRO A 39 1.04 6.54 5.99
CA PRO A 39 0.62 6.27 7.37
C PRO A 39 1.31 7.18 8.40
N ASP A 40 2.57 7.52 8.15
CA ASP A 40 3.41 8.42 8.96
C ASP A 40 3.01 9.90 8.89
N LEU A 41 1.99 10.26 8.11
CA LEU A 41 1.38 11.59 8.24
C LEU A 41 0.76 11.80 9.61
N ASP A 42 0.52 10.75 10.39
CA ASP A 42 0.07 10.86 11.78
C ASP A 42 0.99 11.74 12.63
N PHE A 43 2.31 11.66 12.44
CA PHE A 43 3.29 12.57 13.07
C PHE A 43 3.04 14.04 12.75
N THR A 44 2.61 14.35 11.53
CA THR A 44 2.32 15.73 11.09
C THR A 44 0.92 16.21 11.45
N MET A 45 -0.02 15.27 11.64
CA MET A 45 -1.42 15.55 11.97
C MET A 45 -1.68 15.59 13.48
N MET A 46 -0.63 15.60 14.31
CA MET A 46 -0.72 15.52 15.77
C MET A 46 -1.51 14.30 16.25
N LEU A 47 -1.53 13.23 15.44
CA LEU A 47 -2.10 11.95 15.83
C LEU A 47 -1.03 11.13 16.55
N ALA A 48 -1.45 10.24 17.43
CA ALA A 48 -0.51 9.33 18.05
C ALA A 48 0.05 8.37 16.98
N HIS A 49 1.37 8.13 17.01
CA HIS A 49 2.03 7.23 16.07
C HIS A 49 1.33 5.87 15.99
N ARG A 50 1.19 5.36 14.76
CA ARG A 50 0.35 4.21 14.39
C ARG A 50 -1.13 4.47 14.66
N SER A 51 -1.60 5.63 14.23
CA SER A 51 -3.02 5.97 14.30
C SER A 51 -3.84 4.97 13.47
N ALA A 52 -4.89 4.41 14.06
CA ALA A 52 -5.81 3.50 13.37
C ALA A 52 -6.42 4.13 12.12
N LEU A 53 -6.52 5.47 12.05
CA LEU A 53 -7.02 6.16 10.86
C LEU A 53 -6.03 6.08 9.70
N THR A 54 -4.75 6.41 9.93
CA THR A 54 -3.73 6.46 8.87
C THR A 54 -3.18 5.07 8.56
N HIS A 55 -3.16 4.17 9.55
CA HIS A 55 -2.75 2.77 9.43
C HIS A 55 -3.93 1.85 9.15
N SER A 56 -4.81 2.27 8.26
CA SER A 56 -5.92 1.46 7.78
C SER A 56 -6.17 1.71 6.31
N VAL A 57 -7.08 0.96 5.71
CA VAL A 57 -7.53 1.19 4.33
C VAL A 57 -8.32 2.50 4.17
N LEU A 58 -8.68 3.18 5.26
CA LEU A 58 -9.50 4.38 5.25
C LEU A 58 -8.95 5.49 4.32
N PRO A 59 -7.65 5.86 4.30
CA PRO A 59 -7.15 6.90 3.41
C PRO A 59 -7.34 6.55 1.92
N VAL A 60 -7.22 5.27 1.56
CA VAL A 60 -7.48 4.77 0.20
C VAL A 60 -8.96 4.95 -0.15
N LEU A 61 -9.87 4.57 0.76
CA LEU A 61 -11.31 4.69 0.54
C LEU A 61 -11.75 6.16 0.43
N LEU A 62 -11.22 7.02 1.30
CA LEU A 62 -11.47 8.46 1.26
C LEU A 62 -10.99 9.08 -0.05
N LEU A 63 -9.79 8.72 -0.51
CA LEU A 63 -9.27 9.16 -1.80
C LEU A 63 -10.15 8.66 -2.95
N ALA A 64 -10.53 7.38 -2.94
CA ALA A 64 -11.37 6.81 -3.98
C ALA A 64 -12.79 7.43 -4.02
N ALA A 65 -13.30 7.91 -2.89
CA ALA A 65 -14.56 8.66 -2.84
C ALA A 65 -14.47 10.06 -3.47
N ARG A 66 -13.26 10.61 -3.69
CA ARG A 66 -13.08 11.92 -4.35
C ARG A 66 -13.11 11.79 -5.87
N ARG A 67 -13.66 12.80 -6.55
CA ARG A 67 -13.69 12.87 -8.02
C ARG A 67 -12.27 12.81 -8.58
N GLY A 68 -11.94 11.76 -9.33
CA GLY A 68 -10.61 11.53 -9.90
C GLY A 68 -9.64 10.74 -9.02
N GLY A 69 -9.93 10.55 -7.73
CA GLY A 69 -9.06 9.78 -6.83
C GLY A 69 -9.10 8.28 -7.09
N ARG A 70 -10.21 7.76 -7.65
CA ARG A 70 -10.36 6.35 -8.06
C ARG A 70 -9.24 5.88 -8.97
N ALA A 71 -8.72 6.75 -9.84
CA ALA A 71 -7.70 6.39 -10.82
C ALA A 71 -6.35 6.02 -10.17
N ILE A 72 -6.02 6.65 -9.04
CA ILE A 72 -4.73 6.49 -8.34
C ILE A 72 -4.84 5.68 -7.05
N ALA A 73 -6.06 5.40 -6.58
CA ALA A 73 -6.32 4.60 -5.39
C ALA A 73 -5.66 3.21 -5.41
N PRO A 74 -5.59 2.46 -6.54
CA PRO A 74 -4.92 1.16 -6.54
C PRO A 74 -3.43 1.27 -6.17
N GLY A 75 -2.73 2.26 -6.72
CA GLY A 75 -1.32 2.50 -6.41
C GLY A 75 -1.11 2.83 -4.94
N LEU A 76 -1.90 3.78 -4.42
CA LEU A 76 -1.86 4.14 -2.99
C LEU A 76 -2.10 2.93 -2.09
N ALA A 77 -3.04 2.05 -2.47
CA ALA A 77 -3.37 0.86 -1.72
C ALA A 77 -2.23 -0.17 -1.70
N ILE A 78 -1.49 -0.35 -2.81
CA ILE A 78 -0.31 -1.23 -2.81
C ILE A 78 0.75 -0.69 -1.87
N GLY A 79 1.11 0.60 -1.98
CA GLY A 79 2.12 1.23 -1.13
C GLY A 79 1.76 1.16 0.36
N LEU A 80 0.50 1.48 0.69
CA LEU A 80 -0.04 1.35 2.04
C LEU A 80 0.05 -0.10 2.54
N GLY A 81 -0.37 -1.07 1.73
CA GLY A 81 -0.31 -2.48 2.10
C GLY A 81 1.11 -2.96 2.40
N VAL A 82 2.10 -2.49 1.63
CA VAL A 82 3.51 -2.77 1.87
C VAL A 82 3.99 -2.15 3.19
N HIS A 83 3.65 -0.89 3.46
CA HIS A 83 3.98 -0.21 4.72
C HIS A 83 3.42 -0.96 5.93
N LEU A 84 2.11 -1.26 5.90
CA LEU A 84 1.45 -1.97 7.00
C LEU A 84 1.99 -3.39 7.21
N ALA A 85 2.45 -4.04 6.13
CA ALA A 85 3.11 -5.34 6.23
C ALA A 85 4.46 -5.24 6.97
N ALA A 86 5.26 -4.19 6.74
CA ALA A 86 6.49 -3.95 7.50
C ALA A 86 6.20 -3.70 8.99
N ASP A 87 5.15 -2.92 9.27
CA ASP A 87 4.72 -2.60 10.64
C ASP A 87 4.24 -3.81 11.46
N CYS A 88 3.93 -4.93 10.79
CA CYS A 88 3.64 -6.21 11.44
C CYS A 88 4.88 -6.91 12.01
N PHE A 89 6.09 -6.40 11.76
CA PHE A 89 7.34 -7.00 12.26
C PHE A 89 8.21 -6.01 13.05
N PRO A 90 7.67 -5.32 14.08
CA PRO A 90 8.51 -4.47 14.92
C PRO A 90 9.41 -5.33 15.81
N ASN A 91 10.53 -4.75 16.28
CA ASN A 91 11.38 -5.39 17.29
C ASN A 91 10.58 -5.81 18.55
N ALA A 92 9.60 -4.99 18.95
CA ALA A 92 8.59 -5.35 19.94
C ALA A 92 7.29 -4.56 19.72
N MET A 93 6.14 -5.25 19.69
CA MET A 93 4.81 -4.63 19.62
C MET A 93 4.37 -4.11 21.00
N ARG A 94 4.98 -2.99 21.43
CA ARG A 94 4.73 -2.29 22.70
C ARG A 94 4.86 -0.78 22.51
N GLY A 95 4.27 0.00 23.41
CA GLY A 95 4.36 1.47 23.42
C GLY A 95 3.96 2.10 22.08
N TYR A 96 4.90 2.82 21.46
CA TYR A 96 4.70 3.49 20.18
C TYR A 96 4.35 2.55 19.02
N ALA A 97 4.80 1.29 19.06
CA ALA A 97 4.53 0.31 18.01
C ALA A 97 3.06 -0.16 17.99
N MET A 98 2.29 0.03 19.06
CA MET A 98 0.88 -0.38 19.09
C MET A 98 0.00 0.62 18.35
N VAL A 99 -1.01 0.09 17.65
CA VAL A 99 -2.05 0.87 16.99
C VAL A 99 -2.88 1.61 18.05
N LYS A 100 -3.25 2.85 17.73
CA LYS A 100 -4.00 3.72 18.64
C LYS A 100 -5.25 4.26 17.95
N LEU A 101 -6.39 4.12 18.63
CA LEU A 101 -7.61 4.79 18.24
C LEU A 101 -7.53 6.27 18.65
N PRO A 102 -7.97 7.19 17.77
CA PRO A 102 -8.19 8.57 18.18
C PRO A 102 -9.07 8.62 19.43
N LEU A 103 -8.68 9.40 20.42
CA LEU A 103 -9.42 9.62 21.68
C LEU A 103 -9.57 8.41 22.62
N ALA A 104 -9.24 7.19 22.20
CA ALA A 104 -9.40 5.97 23.02
C ALA A 104 -8.07 5.26 23.35
N GLY A 105 -6.95 5.71 22.80
CA GLY A 105 -5.63 5.16 23.13
C GLY A 105 -5.34 3.84 22.42
N SER A 106 -4.42 3.04 22.99
CA SER A 106 -3.98 1.81 22.34
C SER A 106 -5.03 0.70 22.38
N ILE A 107 -5.15 -0.04 21.28
CA ILE A 107 -5.99 -1.25 21.21
C ILE A 107 -5.30 -2.50 21.77
N GLY A 108 -4.08 -2.38 22.29
CA GLY A 108 -3.29 -3.50 22.79
C GLY A 108 -2.56 -4.26 21.69
N ARG A 109 -1.68 -5.19 22.10
CA ARG A 109 -0.74 -5.90 21.21
C ARG A 109 -1.44 -6.72 20.14
N ASP A 110 -2.30 -7.64 20.55
CA ASP A 110 -2.86 -8.65 19.65
C ASP A 110 -3.82 -8.00 18.64
N ALA A 111 -4.63 -7.05 19.12
CA ALA A 111 -5.47 -6.24 18.25
C ALA A 111 -4.66 -5.35 17.29
N SER A 112 -3.48 -4.88 17.67
CA SER A 112 -2.59 -4.13 16.77
C SER A 112 -2.08 -5.01 15.62
N TYR A 113 -1.62 -6.23 15.91
CA TYR A 113 -1.23 -7.18 14.87
C TYR A 113 -2.39 -7.51 13.94
N LEU A 114 -3.57 -7.81 14.50
CA LEU A 114 -4.76 -8.10 13.71
C LEU A 114 -5.16 -6.91 12.84
N TRP A 115 -5.16 -5.70 13.40
CA TRP A 115 -5.51 -4.46 12.69
C TRP A 115 -4.58 -4.22 11.49
N LEU A 116 -3.27 -4.27 11.71
CA LEU A 116 -2.28 -4.05 10.65
C LEU A 116 -2.37 -5.15 9.59
N THR A 117 -2.49 -6.41 10.00
CA THR A 117 -2.60 -7.55 9.08
C THR A 117 -3.83 -7.45 8.19
N VAL A 118 -5.01 -7.23 8.78
CA VAL A 118 -6.28 -7.13 8.03
C VAL A 118 -6.22 -5.95 7.06
N ASN A 119 -5.71 -4.79 7.49
CA ASN A 119 -5.61 -3.62 6.62
C ASN A 119 -4.53 -3.78 5.54
N ALA A 120 -3.42 -4.46 5.81
CA ALA A 120 -2.41 -4.78 4.81
C ALA A 120 -2.99 -5.67 3.70
N PHE A 121 -3.72 -6.74 4.08
CA PHE A 121 -4.40 -7.61 3.11
C PHE A 121 -5.48 -6.87 2.33
N ALA A 122 -6.32 -6.09 3.00
CA ALA A 122 -7.38 -5.32 2.34
C ALA A 122 -6.80 -4.30 1.34
N ALA A 123 -5.76 -3.56 1.73
CA ALA A 123 -5.09 -2.60 0.88
C ALA A 123 -4.42 -3.29 -0.33
N MET A 124 -3.73 -4.41 -0.11
CA MET A 124 -3.13 -5.18 -1.20
C MET A 124 -4.18 -5.74 -2.16
N ALA A 125 -5.30 -6.26 -1.64
CA ALA A 125 -6.41 -6.76 -2.46
C ALA A 125 -7.03 -5.64 -3.31
N ILE A 126 -7.27 -4.46 -2.72
CA ILE A 126 -7.72 -3.29 -3.48
C ILE A 126 -6.71 -2.93 -4.57
N GLY A 127 -5.42 -2.85 -4.23
CA GLY A 127 -4.37 -2.46 -5.16
C GLY A 127 -4.23 -3.38 -6.37
N ILE A 128 -4.36 -4.70 -6.15
CA ILE A 128 -4.20 -5.71 -7.21
C ILE A 128 -5.47 -5.87 -8.04
N PHE A 129 -6.65 -5.90 -7.39
CA PHE A 129 -7.90 -6.31 -8.04
C PHE A 129 -8.78 -5.14 -8.47
N TRP A 130 -8.69 -3.98 -7.83
CA TRP A 130 -9.48 -2.81 -8.25
C TRP A 130 -8.86 -2.17 -9.48
N GLN A 131 -9.58 -2.30 -10.59
CA GLN A 131 -9.29 -1.61 -11.84
C GLN A 131 -10.41 -0.59 -12.16
N PRO A 132 -10.20 0.73 -11.94
CA PRO A 132 -11.24 1.75 -12.07
C PRO A 132 -11.59 2.10 -13.53
N ARG A 133 -10.75 1.69 -14.48
CA ARG A 133 -10.96 1.87 -15.92
C ARG A 133 -10.30 0.74 -16.71
N PRO A 134 -10.76 0.45 -17.94
CA PRO A 134 -10.01 -0.41 -18.85
C PRO A 134 -8.59 0.14 -19.05
N VAL A 135 -7.60 -0.71 -18.85
CA VAL A 135 -6.19 -0.49 -19.23
C VAL A 135 -5.73 -1.75 -19.94
N THR A 136 -4.87 -1.60 -20.93
CA THR A 136 -4.22 -2.73 -21.57
C THR A 136 -3.43 -3.55 -20.56
N VAL A 137 -3.40 -4.86 -20.80
CA VAL A 137 -2.78 -5.84 -19.90
C VAL A 137 -1.29 -5.52 -19.67
N SER A 138 -0.58 -5.09 -20.70
CA SER A 138 0.85 -4.74 -20.61
C SER A 138 1.12 -3.59 -19.65
N TRP A 139 0.33 -2.50 -19.72
CA TRP A 139 0.49 -1.37 -18.81
C TRP A 139 0.02 -1.68 -17.39
N ARG A 140 -0.98 -2.55 -17.22
CA ARG A 140 -1.34 -3.07 -15.90
C ARG A 140 -0.20 -3.86 -15.27
N PHE A 141 0.43 -4.76 -16.03
CA PHE A 141 1.59 -5.51 -15.55
C PHE A 141 2.78 -4.59 -15.26
N ALA A 142 3.05 -3.61 -16.13
CA ALA A 142 4.11 -2.63 -15.91
C ALA A 142 3.90 -1.87 -14.59
N ALA A 143 2.67 -1.40 -14.32
CA ALA A 143 2.34 -0.73 -13.07
C ALA A 143 2.53 -1.65 -11.84
N LEU A 144 2.06 -2.90 -11.91
CA LEU A 144 2.20 -3.87 -10.81
C LEU A 144 3.66 -4.24 -10.54
N ILE A 145 4.47 -4.46 -11.58
CA ILE A 145 5.91 -4.72 -11.46
C ILE A 145 6.61 -3.49 -10.89
N GLY A 146 6.28 -2.30 -11.37
CA GLY A 146 6.81 -1.04 -10.85
C GLY A 146 6.50 -0.86 -9.35
N CYS A 147 5.25 -1.10 -8.94
CA CYS A 147 4.84 -1.04 -7.54
C CYS A 147 5.52 -2.12 -6.69
N ALA A 148 5.70 -3.33 -7.23
CA ALA A 148 6.46 -4.39 -6.55
C ALA A 148 7.93 -4.02 -6.36
N GLY A 149 8.56 -3.38 -7.35
CA GLY A 149 9.92 -2.85 -7.25
C GLY A 149 10.04 -1.73 -6.20
N ILE A 150 9.11 -0.78 -6.20
CA ILE A 150 9.02 0.28 -5.18
C ILE A 150 8.85 -0.34 -3.79
N GLY A 151 7.93 -1.29 -3.64
CA GLY A 151 7.69 -1.97 -2.38
C GLY A 151 8.91 -2.74 -1.89
N ALA A 152 9.60 -3.47 -2.78
CA ALA A 152 10.83 -4.16 -2.43
C ALA A 152 11.95 -3.20 -2.00
N ALA A 153 12.13 -2.08 -2.71
CA ALA A 153 13.12 -1.05 -2.36
C ALA A 153 12.82 -0.43 -1.00
N TYR A 154 11.55 -0.11 -0.72
CA TYR A 154 11.10 0.38 0.59
C TYR A 154 11.39 -0.66 1.70
N LEU A 155 10.92 -1.89 1.54
CA LEU A 155 11.10 -2.95 2.55
C LEU A 155 12.58 -3.29 2.80
N PHE A 156 13.47 -3.05 1.84
CA PHE A 156 14.90 -3.29 2.01
C PHE A 156 15.54 -2.33 3.02
N VAL A 157 14.99 -1.13 3.18
CA VAL A 157 15.55 -0.06 4.02
C VAL A 157 14.69 0.26 5.24
N THR A 158 13.57 -0.44 5.43
CA THR A 158 12.64 -0.22 6.55
C THR A 158 12.76 -1.31 7.61
N ASP A 159 12.66 -0.91 8.88
CA ASP A 159 12.56 -1.84 10.01
C ASP A 159 11.35 -2.77 9.86
N GLY A 160 11.56 -4.07 10.12
CA GLY A 160 10.52 -5.09 9.88
C GLY A 160 10.29 -5.42 8.39
N GLY A 161 11.00 -4.76 7.48
CA GLY A 161 10.82 -4.93 6.05
C GLY A 161 11.33 -6.27 5.51
N TRP A 162 12.43 -6.82 6.05
CA TRP A 162 12.98 -8.12 5.63
C TRP A 162 12.03 -9.31 5.83
N PRO A 163 11.38 -9.48 7.00
CA PRO A 163 10.32 -10.49 7.16
C PRO A 163 9.18 -10.32 6.16
N ALA A 164 8.68 -9.09 5.98
CA ALA A 164 7.61 -8.80 5.02
C ALA A 164 8.04 -9.13 3.58
N LEU A 165 9.26 -8.75 3.18
CA LEU A 165 9.82 -9.05 1.86
C LEU A 165 9.94 -10.56 1.63
N SER A 166 10.35 -11.31 2.65
CA SER A 166 10.41 -12.78 2.60
C SER A 166 9.04 -13.41 2.38
N LEU A 167 8.01 -12.89 3.06
CA LEU A 167 6.63 -13.36 2.87
C LEU A 167 6.10 -13.05 1.46
N PHE A 168 6.34 -11.85 0.95
CA PHE A 168 5.96 -11.51 -0.43
C PHE A 168 6.70 -12.38 -1.45
N GLY A 169 8.01 -12.60 -1.25
CA GLY A 169 8.83 -13.47 -2.10
C GLY A 169 8.33 -14.92 -2.10
N LEU A 170 8.03 -15.48 -0.92
CA LEU A 170 7.47 -16.82 -0.78
C LEU A 170 6.10 -16.93 -1.45
N ALA A 171 5.21 -15.96 -1.22
CA ALA A 171 3.88 -15.94 -1.83
C ALA A 171 3.97 -15.90 -3.37
N GLY A 172 4.85 -15.05 -3.92
CA GLY A 172 5.11 -14.97 -5.35
C GLY A 172 5.66 -16.28 -5.91
N TRP A 173 6.64 -16.89 -5.24
CA TRP A 173 7.21 -18.18 -5.63
C TRP A 173 6.17 -19.31 -5.64
N LEU A 174 5.33 -19.40 -4.60
CA LEU A 174 4.24 -20.38 -4.51
C LEU A 174 3.23 -20.18 -5.65
N ALA A 175 2.87 -18.94 -5.97
CA ALA A 175 1.96 -18.63 -7.08
C ALA A 175 2.52 -19.09 -8.44
N VAL A 176 3.82 -18.88 -8.67
CA VAL A 176 4.49 -19.36 -9.90
C VAL A 176 4.54 -20.89 -9.95
N ARG A 177 4.87 -21.55 -8.85
CA ARG A 177 4.93 -23.02 -8.79
C ARG A 177 3.58 -23.68 -9.05
N ARG A 178 2.50 -23.19 -8.42
CA ARG A 178 1.14 -23.72 -8.62
C ARG A 178 0.70 -23.61 -10.08
N ARG A 179 1.02 -22.50 -10.75
CA ARG A 179 0.70 -22.32 -12.19
C ARG A 179 1.47 -23.27 -13.10
N ARG A 180 2.73 -23.59 -12.78
CA ARG A 180 3.51 -24.57 -13.56
C ARG A 180 2.93 -25.97 -13.41
N ALA A 181 2.61 -26.39 -12.18
CA ALA A 181 2.00 -27.69 -11.92
C ALA A 181 0.65 -27.87 -12.64
N ALA A 182 -0.20 -26.83 -12.66
CA ALA A 182 -1.48 -26.85 -13.36
C ALA A 182 -1.38 -26.87 -14.90
N ARG A 183 -0.21 -26.58 -15.48
CA ARG A 183 0.03 -26.68 -16.94
C ARG A 183 0.58 -28.02 -17.38
N THR A 184 1.09 -28.82 -16.43
CA THR A 184 1.71 -30.13 -16.67
C THR A 184 0.80 -31.29 -16.28
N ALA A 185 -0.34 -31.00 -15.66
CA ALA A 185 -1.42 -31.95 -15.36
C ALA A 185 -2.53 -31.82 -16.40
#